data_AF-A0A0K2ZCV2-F1
#
_entry.id   AF-A0A0K2ZCV2-F1
#
_cell.length_a   1.000
_cell.length_b   1.000
_cell.length_c   1.000
_cell.angle_alpha   90.00
_cell.angle_beta   90.00
_cell.angle_gamma   90.00
#
_symmetry.space_group_name_H-M   'P 1'
#
loop_
_entity.id
_entity.type
_entity.pdbx_description
1 polymer ?
#
loop_
_entity_poly.entity_id
_entity_poly.type
_entity_poly.pdbx_seq_one_letter_code
_entity_poly.pdbx_strand_id
1 'polypeptide(L)'
;MSRLVAISTCLVLGLVAQVPFAHSAEGPGSALRDQLLALKARASERPLNREELDALKKALEGGVPSEGQVGCDVLNAMGPVILASGGDKALQRKVVDALSERVGDDIDARGYAEMADRIAVARGKKQTYGAIPELQDGVLSLPKGLDEMTVNQHRDELGLAPVALDLRAANDLLSVGVPHDAVVAASGLCRHPAPITHPDLRQTLDERYERDQALREAWDNAATDADSAEAKAVDADDAKNSKFVAQVLRDYGFPSQAMVGRKGVGEFYLLVQHSHSPELMQDALVQVRPLMLRGELARHDYALMIDRLRMFQGKPQIYGSQVGEENGKLEPYPIEDRAGLDRRREAMEMEPFDSYFRSMQSE
;
A
#
# COMPACT_ATOMS: atom_id res chain seq x y z
N MET A 1 22.00 -35.69 -67.40
CA MET A 1 22.41 -35.63 -65.98
C MET A 1 22.06 -34.24 -65.46
N SER A 2 21.22 -33.96 -64.47
CA SER A 2 20.23 -34.73 -63.74
C SER A 2 19.19 -33.74 -63.18
N ARG A 3 17.92 -34.05 -63.45
CA ARG A 3 16.66 -33.87 -62.70
C ARG A 3 16.50 -32.70 -61.70
N LEU A 4 15.59 -31.78 -62.06
CA LEU A 4 14.78 -30.99 -61.11
C LEU A 4 14.00 -31.92 -60.16
N VAL A 5 14.04 -31.63 -58.87
CA VAL A 5 13.17 -32.23 -57.85
C VAL A 5 12.06 -31.24 -57.53
N ALA A 6 10.83 -31.64 -57.89
CA ALA A 6 9.61 -30.97 -57.49
C ALA A 6 9.29 -31.32 -56.02
N ILE A 7 9.18 -30.32 -55.16
CA ILE A 7 8.68 -30.48 -53.80
C ILE A 7 7.17 -30.27 -53.86
N SER A 8 6.45 -31.35 -53.58
CA SER A 8 4.98 -31.43 -53.59
C SER A 8 4.41 -30.75 -52.34
N THR A 9 3.60 -29.71 -52.56
CA THR A 9 2.84 -29.00 -51.54
C THR A 9 1.65 -29.87 -51.10
N CYS A 10 1.73 -30.54 -49.96
CA CYS A 10 0.57 -31.15 -49.30
C CYS A 10 -0.16 -30.09 -48.48
N LEU A 11 -1.21 -29.52 -49.07
CA LEU A 11 -2.19 -28.65 -48.42
C LEU A 11 -3.11 -29.52 -47.53
N VAL A 12 -2.86 -29.57 -46.22
CA VAL A 12 -3.83 -30.13 -45.27
C VAL A 12 -4.76 -29.00 -44.84
N LEU A 13 -5.93 -28.94 -45.48
CA LEU A 13 -7.08 -28.12 -45.06
C LEU A 13 -7.62 -28.69 -43.74
N GLY A 14 -7.04 -28.26 -42.62
CA GLY A 14 -7.64 -28.41 -41.30
C GLY A 14 -8.75 -27.36 -41.13
N LEU A 15 -10.00 -27.79 -41.27
CA LEU A 15 -11.17 -26.99 -40.95
C LEU A 15 -11.20 -26.76 -39.43
N VAL A 16 -10.61 -25.67 -38.94
CA VAL A 16 -10.80 -25.23 -37.56
C VAL A 16 -12.19 -24.61 -37.51
N ALA A 17 -13.16 -25.37 -37.01
CA ALA A 17 -14.44 -24.81 -36.60
C ALA A 17 -14.14 -23.76 -35.53
N GLN A 18 -14.27 -22.47 -35.89
CA GLN A 18 -14.37 -21.40 -34.91
C GLN A 18 -15.65 -21.66 -34.11
N VAL A 19 -15.50 -22.20 -32.91
CA VAL A 19 -16.56 -22.16 -31.91
C VAL A 19 -16.67 -20.69 -31.51
N PRO A 20 -17.78 -20.00 -31.77
CA PRO A 20 -17.97 -18.66 -31.25
C PRO A 20 -18.01 -18.78 -29.72
N PHE A 21 -17.02 -18.20 -29.03
CA PHE A 21 -17.18 -17.87 -27.62
C PHE A 21 -18.29 -16.83 -27.53
N ALA A 22 -19.53 -17.29 -27.41
CA ALA A 22 -20.62 -16.49 -26.90
C ALA A 22 -20.29 -16.16 -25.44
N HIS A 23 -19.79 -14.95 -25.19
CA HIS A 23 -19.81 -14.37 -23.86
C HIS A 23 -21.27 -14.14 -23.48
N SER A 24 -21.88 -15.10 -22.79
CA SER A 24 -23.13 -14.90 -22.08
C SER A 24 -22.84 -14.01 -20.87
N ALA A 25 -22.74 -12.69 -21.09
CA ALA A 25 -22.44 -11.69 -20.06
C ALA A 25 -23.69 -11.31 -19.24
N GLU A 26 -24.45 -12.29 -18.77
CA GLU A 26 -25.58 -12.07 -17.86
C GLU A 26 -25.30 -12.80 -16.54
N GLY A 27 -24.44 -12.22 -15.74
CA GLY A 27 -24.16 -12.66 -14.37
C GLY A 27 -24.26 -11.48 -13.40
N PRO A 28 -24.29 -11.70 -12.08
CA PRO A 28 -24.34 -10.62 -11.09
C PRO A 28 -23.26 -9.54 -11.27
N GLY A 29 -22.09 -9.93 -11.81
CA GLY A 29 -21.00 -9.01 -12.13
C GLY A 29 -21.28 -8.04 -13.28
N SER A 30 -22.08 -8.43 -14.28
CA SER A 30 -22.42 -7.51 -15.39
C SER A 30 -23.40 -6.42 -14.96
N ALA A 31 -24.37 -6.75 -14.10
CA ALA A 31 -25.29 -5.76 -13.53
C ALA A 31 -24.57 -4.73 -12.64
N LEU A 32 -23.63 -5.16 -11.79
CA LEU A 32 -22.81 -4.26 -10.96
C LEU A 32 -21.94 -3.34 -11.81
N ARG A 33 -21.30 -3.90 -12.84
CA ARG A 33 -20.49 -3.16 -13.82
C ARG A 33 -21.29 -2.06 -14.51
N ASP A 34 -22.47 -2.37 -15.03
CA ASP A 34 -23.31 -1.40 -15.72
C ASP A 34 -23.76 -0.26 -14.79
N GLN A 35 -24.09 -0.58 -13.54
CA GLN A 35 -24.44 0.42 -12.52
C GLN A 35 -23.28 1.39 -12.24
N LEU A 36 -22.06 0.88 -12.02
CA LEU A 36 -20.89 1.71 -11.73
C LEU A 36 -20.48 2.58 -12.92
N LEU A 37 -20.55 2.06 -14.15
CA LEU A 37 -20.27 2.83 -15.37
C LEU A 37 -21.32 3.93 -15.61
N ALA A 38 -22.58 3.66 -15.32
CA ALA A 38 -23.64 4.67 -15.40
C ALA A 38 -23.40 5.81 -14.39
N LEU A 39 -23.00 5.49 -13.15
CA LEU A 39 -22.62 6.49 -12.15
C LEU A 39 -21.42 7.32 -12.59
N LYS A 40 -20.41 6.71 -13.23
CA LYS A 40 -19.24 7.43 -13.74
C LYS A 40 -19.59 8.50 -14.77
N ALA A 41 -20.56 8.24 -15.65
CA ALA A 41 -21.01 9.23 -16.61
C ALA A 41 -21.56 10.48 -15.90
N ARG A 42 -22.34 10.30 -14.83
CA ARG A 42 -22.88 11.40 -14.01
C ARG A 42 -21.81 12.11 -13.19
N ALA A 43 -20.91 11.34 -12.58
CA ALA A 43 -19.80 11.85 -11.77
C ALA A 43 -18.84 12.76 -12.55
N SER A 44 -18.77 12.59 -13.88
CA SER A 44 -17.96 13.43 -14.77
C SER A 44 -18.57 14.83 -14.99
N GLU A 45 -19.86 15.02 -14.69
CA GLU A 45 -20.59 16.27 -14.93
C GLU A 45 -20.84 17.06 -13.63
N ARG A 46 -21.13 16.36 -12.52
CA ARG A 46 -21.51 16.98 -11.24
C ARG A 46 -21.30 16.04 -10.04
N PRO A 47 -21.31 16.58 -8.81
CA PRO A 47 -21.44 15.76 -7.61
C PRO A 47 -22.69 14.86 -7.66
N LEU A 48 -22.57 13.67 -7.05
CA LEU A 48 -23.67 12.72 -6.96
C LEU A 48 -24.77 13.27 -6.05
N ASN A 49 -26.01 13.14 -6.50
CA ASN A 49 -27.18 13.47 -5.69
C ASN A 49 -27.51 12.34 -4.70
N ARG A 50 -28.52 12.54 -3.86
CA ARG A 50 -28.90 11.56 -2.83
C ARG A 50 -29.26 10.18 -3.40
N GLU A 51 -30.04 10.13 -4.48
CA GLU A 51 -30.46 8.87 -5.11
C GLU A 51 -29.26 8.11 -5.70
N GLU A 52 -28.34 8.83 -6.33
CA GLU A 52 -27.11 8.26 -6.89
C GLU A 52 -26.15 7.78 -5.80
N LEU A 53 -26.07 8.48 -4.66
CA LEU A 53 -25.31 8.04 -3.49
C LEU A 53 -25.91 6.77 -2.87
N ASP A 54 -27.23 6.69 -2.75
CA ASP A 54 -27.92 5.51 -2.24
C ASP A 54 -27.76 4.32 -3.21
N ALA A 55 -27.77 4.57 -4.53
CA ALA A 55 -27.45 3.56 -5.54
C ALA A 55 -26.00 3.08 -5.45
N LEU A 56 -25.04 3.98 -5.25
CA LEU A 56 -23.63 3.63 -5.06
C LEU A 56 -23.43 2.77 -3.80
N LYS A 57 -24.06 3.14 -2.68
CA LYS A 57 -24.02 2.32 -1.45
C LYS A 57 -24.54 0.92 -1.69
N LYS A 58 -25.70 0.83 -2.37
CA LYS A 58 -26.31 -0.46 -2.71
C LYS A 58 -25.40 -1.31 -3.58
N ALA A 59 -24.78 -0.70 -4.61
CA ALA A 59 -23.81 -1.37 -5.46
C ALA A 59 -22.59 -1.90 -4.68
N LEU A 60 -22.22 -1.23 -3.59
CA LEU A 60 -21.08 -1.56 -2.74
C LEU A 60 -21.46 -2.29 -1.44
N GLU A 61 -22.70 -2.79 -1.31
CA GLU A 61 -23.14 -3.55 -0.13
C GLU A 61 -22.28 -4.81 0.10
N GLY A 62 -21.86 -5.46 -0.99
CA GLY A 62 -20.95 -6.61 -0.97
C GLY A 62 -19.47 -6.26 -0.83
N GLY A 63 -19.13 -4.99 -0.59
CA GLY A 63 -17.76 -4.49 -0.57
C GLY A 63 -17.33 -3.82 -1.88
N VAL A 64 -16.12 -3.26 -1.87
CA VAL A 64 -15.51 -2.66 -3.07
C VAL A 64 -15.08 -3.78 -4.03
N PRO A 65 -15.59 -3.83 -5.27
CA PRO A 65 -15.31 -4.94 -6.18
C PRO A 65 -13.84 -4.99 -6.60
N SER A 66 -13.34 -6.18 -6.90
CA SER A 66 -12.00 -6.44 -7.46
C SER A 66 -11.97 -6.41 -8.98
N GLU A 67 -10.77 -6.32 -9.55
CA GLU A 67 -10.55 -6.38 -10.99
C GLU A 67 -11.15 -7.67 -11.58
N GLY A 68 -10.96 -8.81 -10.92
CA GLY A 68 -11.54 -10.08 -11.36
C GLY A 68 -13.08 -10.11 -11.33
N GLN A 69 -13.73 -9.23 -10.56
CA GLN A 69 -15.19 -9.16 -10.48
C GLN A 69 -15.81 -8.20 -11.52
N VAL A 70 -15.15 -7.07 -11.81
CA VAL A 70 -15.75 -6.00 -12.64
C VAL A 70 -14.89 -5.52 -13.80
N GLY A 71 -13.61 -5.89 -13.86
CA GLY A 71 -12.63 -5.47 -14.86
C GLY A 71 -12.01 -4.09 -14.59
N CYS A 72 -10.86 -3.83 -15.20
CA CYS A 72 -10.10 -2.61 -14.97
C CYS A 72 -10.80 -1.31 -15.36
N ASP A 73 -11.62 -1.32 -16.41
CA ASP A 73 -12.32 -0.10 -16.85
C ASP A 73 -13.37 0.36 -15.83
N VAL A 74 -13.99 -0.59 -15.10
CA VAL A 74 -14.88 -0.26 -13.98
C VAL A 74 -14.08 0.24 -12.78
N LEU A 75 -12.99 -0.42 -12.41
CA LEU A 75 -12.13 0.05 -11.32
C LEU A 75 -11.59 1.47 -11.59
N ASN A 76 -11.13 1.73 -12.81
CA ASN A 76 -10.70 3.07 -13.25
C ASN A 76 -11.85 4.09 -13.17
N ALA A 77 -13.07 3.66 -13.48
CA ALA A 77 -14.26 4.50 -13.34
C ALA A 77 -14.62 4.83 -11.89
N MET A 78 -14.18 4.03 -10.91
CA MET A 78 -14.48 4.28 -9.50
C MET A 78 -13.85 5.58 -8.98
N GLY A 79 -12.66 5.98 -9.42
CA GLY A 79 -11.98 7.17 -8.93
C GLY A 79 -12.82 8.44 -9.06
N PRO A 80 -13.27 8.80 -10.27
CA PRO A 80 -14.21 9.92 -10.47
C PRO A 80 -15.53 9.76 -9.70
N VAL A 81 -16.08 8.54 -9.61
CA VAL A 81 -17.33 8.27 -8.86
C VAL A 81 -17.16 8.56 -7.37
N ILE A 82 -16.06 8.11 -6.78
CA ILE A 82 -15.73 8.35 -5.37
C ILE A 82 -15.45 9.84 -5.14
N LEU A 83 -14.75 10.52 -6.05
CA LEU A 83 -14.54 11.96 -5.95
C LEU A 83 -15.88 12.72 -5.94
N ALA A 84 -16.80 12.34 -6.83
CA ALA A 84 -18.13 12.94 -6.92
C ALA A 84 -19.06 12.56 -5.75
N SER A 85 -18.71 11.57 -4.93
CA SER A 85 -19.52 11.13 -3.78
C SER A 85 -19.28 11.94 -2.50
N GLY A 86 -18.65 13.13 -2.58
CA GLY A 86 -18.31 13.98 -1.44
C GLY A 86 -19.46 14.41 -0.52
N GLY A 87 -20.71 14.24 -0.97
CA GLY A 87 -21.91 14.38 -0.13
C GLY A 87 -22.02 13.32 0.98
N ASP A 88 -21.30 12.20 0.86
CA ASP A 88 -21.23 11.13 1.87
C ASP A 88 -19.78 10.80 2.25
N LYS A 89 -19.30 11.47 3.29
CA LYS A 89 -17.91 11.33 3.78
C LYS A 89 -17.61 9.95 4.35
N ALA A 90 -18.60 9.26 4.92
CA ALA A 90 -18.43 7.95 5.51
C ALA A 90 -18.26 6.89 4.41
N LEU A 91 -19.07 6.99 3.36
CA LEU A 91 -18.92 6.16 2.16
C LEU A 91 -17.55 6.37 1.51
N GLN A 92 -17.15 7.64 1.27
CA GLN A 92 -15.83 7.93 0.70
C GLN A 92 -14.70 7.30 1.52
N ARG A 93 -14.74 7.45 2.85
CA ARG A 93 -13.73 6.88 3.75
C ARG A 93 -13.67 5.36 3.63
N LYS A 94 -14.82 4.68 3.76
CA LYS A 94 -14.92 3.22 3.63
C LYS A 94 -14.35 2.71 2.31
N VAL A 95 -14.63 3.39 1.20
CA VAL A 95 -14.14 2.96 -0.13
C VAL A 95 -12.65 3.23 -0.28
N VAL A 96 -12.15 4.39 0.18
CA VAL A 96 -10.71 4.71 0.14
C VAL A 96 -9.90 3.74 1.00
N ASP A 97 -10.39 3.38 2.18
CA ASP A 97 -9.73 2.43 3.07
C ASP A 97 -9.68 1.03 2.42
N ALA A 98 -10.80 0.54 1.88
CA ALA A 98 -10.87 -0.75 1.19
C ALA A 98 -9.99 -0.80 -0.09
N LEU A 99 -9.82 0.31 -0.80
CA LEU A 99 -8.90 0.39 -1.95
C LEU A 99 -7.43 0.40 -1.50
N SER A 100 -7.13 1.01 -0.34
CA SER A 100 -5.77 1.07 0.22
C SER A 100 -5.21 -0.32 0.49
N GLU A 101 -6.03 -1.21 1.06
CA GLU A 101 -5.62 -2.58 1.39
C GLU A 101 -5.25 -3.44 0.17
N ARG A 102 -5.67 -3.00 -1.02
CA ARG A 102 -5.43 -3.68 -2.30
C ARG A 102 -4.39 -3.00 -3.18
N VAL A 103 -3.74 -1.94 -2.67
CA VAL A 103 -2.63 -1.29 -3.40
C VAL A 103 -1.50 -2.30 -3.62
N GLY A 104 -1.12 -2.46 -4.88
CA GLY A 104 -0.10 -3.41 -5.31
C GLY A 104 -0.62 -4.80 -5.64
N ASP A 105 -1.88 -5.10 -5.30
CA ASP A 105 -2.65 -6.17 -5.92
C ASP A 105 -3.27 -5.61 -7.20
N ASP A 106 -4.59 -5.42 -7.26
CA ASP A 106 -5.28 -4.90 -8.43
C ASP A 106 -5.46 -3.37 -8.45
N ILE A 107 -5.05 -2.68 -7.37
CA ILE A 107 -5.03 -1.22 -7.29
C ILE A 107 -3.63 -0.67 -7.51
N ASP A 108 -3.49 0.28 -8.43
CA ASP A 108 -2.24 0.98 -8.72
C ASP A 108 -1.91 2.02 -7.64
N ALA A 109 -0.66 2.05 -7.20
CA ALA A 109 -0.20 2.95 -6.15
C ALA A 109 -0.28 4.42 -6.55
N ARG A 110 0.06 4.78 -7.80
CA ARG A 110 -0.03 6.16 -8.28
C ARG A 110 -1.47 6.57 -8.48
N GLY A 111 -2.27 5.69 -9.09
CA GLY A 111 -3.72 5.90 -9.25
C GLY A 111 -4.43 6.13 -7.91
N TYR A 112 -4.10 5.30 -6.90
CA TYR A 112 -4.64 5.44 -5.56
C TYR A 112 -4.21 6.76 -4.90
N ALA A 113 -2.92 7.07 -4.91
CA ALA A 113 -2.38 8.30 -4.33
C ALA A 113 -3.03 9.55 -4.93
N GLU A 114 -3.19 9.58 -6.26
CA GLU A 114 -3.83 10.68 -6.96
C GLU A 114 -5.32 10.80 -6.61
N MET A 115 -6.06 9.69 -6.58
CA MET A 115 -7.47 9.69 -6.17
C MET A 115 -7.62 10.23 -4.73
N ALA A 116 -6.79 9.73 -3.80
CA ALA A 116 -6.83 10.14 -2.40
C ALA A 116 -6.52 11.65 -2.24
N ASP A 117 -5.51 12.16 -2.95
CA ASP A 117 -5.16 13.58 -2.93
C ASP A 117 -6.24 14.47 -3.56
N ARG A 118 -6.89 14.01 -4.64
CA ARG A 118 -8.02 14.73 -5.25
C ARG A 118 -9.20 14.84 -4.28
N ILE A 119 -9.50 13.76 -3.56
CA ILE A 119 -10.54 13.75 -2.52
C ILE A 119 -10.16 14.70 -1.37
N ALA A 120 -8.89 14.70 -0.94
CA ALA A 120 -8.42 15.58 0.12
C ALA A 120 -8.56 17.06 -0.28
N VAL A 121 -8.08 17.43 -1.47
CA VAL A 121 -8.17 18.80 -2.00
C VAL A 121 -9.62 19.24 -2.17
N ALA A 122 -10.50 18.38 -2.70
CA ALA A 122 -11.93 18.68 -2.82
C ALA A 122 -12.61 18.97 -1.47
N ARG A 123 -12.00 18.52 -0.37
CA ARG A 123 -12.46 18.75 1.01
C ARG A 123 -11.74 19.91 1.70
N GLY A 124 -10.91 20.67 0.97
CA GLY A 124 -10.09 21.74 1.53
C GLY A 124 -8.98 21.25 2.46
N LYS A 125 -8.57 19.98 2.32
CA LYS A 125 -7.44 19.39 3.06
C LYS A 125 -6.16 19.44 2.21
N LYS A 126 -5.02 19.35 2.88
CA LYS A 126 -3.73 19.14 2.23
C LYS A 126 -3.68 17.75 1.58
N GLN A 127 -2.90 17.64 0.52
CA GLN A 127 -2.54 16.36 -0.09
C GLN A 127 -1.69 15.54 0.88
N THR A 128 -1.79 14.22 0.78
CA THR A 128 -1.01 13.24 1.53
C THR A 128 0.18 12.76 0.70
N TYR A 129 0.00 12.53 -0.60
CA TYR A 129 0.99 11.88 -1.46
C TYR A 129 1.68 12.81 -2.46
N GLY A 130 1.28 14.08 -2.49
CA GLY A 130 1.80 15.09 -3.43
C GLY A 130 1.54 14.75 -4.90
N ALA A 131 0.47 14.01 -5.18
CA ALA A 131 0.15 13.48 -6.49
C ALA A 131 -0.46 14.53 -7.45
N ILE A 132 -0.80 15.72 -6.96
CA ILE A 132 -1.31 16.84 -7.77
C ILE A 132 -0.29 17.98 -7.69
N PRO A 133 0.68 18.03 -8.61
CA PRO A 133 1.69 19.08 -8.64
C PRO A 133 1.11 20.43 -9.06
N GLU A 134 1.78 21.52 -8.68
CA GLU A 134 1.48 22.87 -9.15
C GLU A 134 2.45 23.24 -10.28
N LEU A 135 1.92 23.78 -11.38
CA LEU A 135 2.72 24.36 -12.45
C LEU A 135 3.00 25.84 -12.16
N GLN A 136 4.26 26.19 -11.95
CA GLN A 136 4.71 27.57 -11.75
C GLN A 136 5.88 27.85 -12.69
N ASP A 137 5.77 28.91 -13.50
CA ASP A 137 6.80 29.32 -14.47
C ASP A 137 7.28 28.18 -15.41
N GLY A 138 6.36 27.28 -15.79
CA GLY A 138 6.64 26.14 -16.66
C GLY A 138 7.29 24.94 -15.96
N VAL A 139 7.41 24.98 -14.63
CA VAL A 139 8.00 23.92 -13.80
C VAL A 139 6.93 23.37 -12.86
N LEU A 140 6.79 22.05 -12.82
CA LEU A 140 5.99 21.32 -11.85
C LEU A 140 6.74 21.20 -10.53
N SER A 141 6.10 21.61 -9.45
CA SER A 141 6.61 21.48 -8.09
C SER A 141 5.55 20.95 -7.13
N LEU A 142 5.97 20.54 -5.94
CA LEU A 142 5.02 20.31 -4.85
C LEU A 142 4.23 21.60 -4.58
N PRO A 143 2.91 21.48 -4.33
CA PRO A 143 2.09 22.59 -3.86
C PRO A 143 2.66 23.28 -2.62
N LYS A 144 2.48 24.59 -2.55
CA LYS A 144 2.96 25.39 -1.41
C LYS A 144 2.37 24.88 -0.09
N GLY A 145 3.26 24.64 0.88
CA GLY A 145 2.87 24.23 2.24
C GLY A 145 2.70 22.72 2.44
N LEU A 146 3.07 21.92 1.44
CA LEU A 146 3.42 20.51 1.62
C LEU A 146 4.90 20.38 1.97
N ASP A 147 5.18 19.45 2.87
CA ASP A 147 6.53 19.06 3.26
C ASP A 147 6.92 17.81 2.47
N GLU A 148 8.07 17.85 1.78
CA GLU A 148 8.51 16.76 0.90
C GLU A 148 8.73 15.47 1.67
N MET A 149 9.31 15.54 2.86
CA MET A 149 9.61 14.36 3.67
C MET A 149 8.34 13.70 4.19
N THR A 150 7.35 14.47 4.67
CA THR A 150 6.05 13.91 5.08
C THR A 150 5.33 13.26 3.90
N VAL A 151 5.39 13.89 2.73
CA VAL A 151 4.86 13.31 1.48
C VAL A 151 5.58 12.01 1.14
N ASN A 152 6.91 11.98 1.24
CA ASN A 152 7.69 10.80 0.91
C ASN A 152 7.46 9.63 1.88
N GLN A 153 7.24 9.89 3.17
CA GLN A 153 6.89 8.86 4.15
C GLN A 153 5.63 8.09 3.70
N HIS A 154 4.55 8.81 3.37
CA HIS A 154 3.31 8.21 2.88
C HIS A 154 3.46 7.55 1.50
N ARG A 155 4.30 8.11 0.63
CA ARG A 155 4.57 7.52 -0.68
C ARG A 155 5.31 6.19 -0.54
N ASP A 156 6.28 6.12 0.37
CA ASP A 156 7.10 4.94 0.62
C ASP A 156 6.27 3.78 1.20
N GLU A 157 5.22 4.07 2.00
CA GLU A 157 4.21 3.09 2.43
C GLU A 157 3.50 2.40 1.24
N LEU A 158 3.20 3.16 0.18
CA LEU A 158 2.65 2.63 -1.07
C LEU A 158 3.73 2.05 -2.02
N GLY A 159 5.00 2.11 -1.62
CA GLY A 159 6.18 1.79 -2.43
C GLY A 159 6.36 2.69 -3.64
N LEU A 160 5.85 3.91 -3.56
CA LEU A 160 6.14 4.96 -4.52
C LEU A 160 7.52 5.55 -4.23
N ALA A 161 8.23 5.89 -5.29
CA ALA A 161 9.50 6.59 -5.18
C ALA A 161 9.29 8.02 -4.59
N PRO A 162 10.35 8.64 -4.04
CA PRO A 162 10.31 10.03 -3.59
C PRO A 162 9.73 10.96 -4.64
N VAL A 163 8.90 11.91 -4.22
CA VAL A 163 8.12 12.77 -5.12
C VAL A 163 9.01 13.61 -6.04
N ALA A 164 10.22 13.97 -5.62
CA ALA A 164 11.18 14.68 -6.45
C ALA A 164 11.57 13.92 -7.74
N LEU A 165 11.56 12.58 -7.72
CA LEU A 165 11.84 11.78 -8.92
C LEU A 165 10.68 11.86 -9.93
N ASP A 166 9.44 11.83 -9.44
CA ASP A 166 8.26 11.99 -10.29
C ASP A 166 8.16 13.39 -10.87
N LEU A 167 8.42 14.42 -10.05
CA LEU A 167 8.45 15.81 -10.49
C LEU A 167 9.55 16.05 -11.53
N ARG A 168 10.74 15.48 -11.33
CA ARG A 168 11.83 15.56 -12.32
C ARG A 168 11.40 14.93 -13.64
N ALA A 169 10.89 13.70 -13.61
CA ALA A 169 10.46 13.01 -14.82
C ALA A 169 9.36 13.78 -15.57
N ALA A 170 8.39 14.33 -14.83
CA ALA A 170 7.32 15.15 -15.39
C ALA A 170 7.86 16.44 -16.04
N ASN A 171 8.79 17.13 -15.38
CA ASN A 171 9.43 18.34 -15.92
C ASN A 171 10.29 18.07 -17.14
N ASP A 172 10.99 16.92 -17.19
CA ASP A 172 11.76 16.52 -18.37
C ASP A 172 10.82 16.35 -19.58
N LEU A 173 9.63 15.76 -19.40
CA LEU A 173 8.61 15.66 -20.45
C LEU A 173 8.08 17.03 -20.92
N LEU A 174 7.82 17.95 -19.99
CA LEU A 174 7.44 19.33 -20.35
C LEU A 174 8.53 20.02 -21.16
N SER A 175 9.81 19.82 -20.79
CA SER A 175 10.95 20.46 -21.45
C SER A 175 11.13 20.04 -22.91
N VAL A 176 10.67 18.83 -23.28
CA VAL A 176 10.68 18.32 -24.66
C VAL A 176 9.35 18.57 -25.39
N GLY A 177 8.45 19.36 -24.81
CA GLY A 177 7.22 19.83 -25.44
C GLY A 177 6.02 18.90 -25.31
N VAL A 178 6.05 17.92 -24.39
CA VAL A 178 4.84 17.15 -24.06
C VAL A 178 3.82 18.10 -23.41
N PRO A 179 2.56 18.15 -23.89
CA PRO A 179 1.53 18.99 -23.29
C PRO A 179 1.31 18.70 -21.81
N HIS A 180 1.12 19.74 -21.01
CA HIS A 180 0.94 19.62 -19.56
C HIS A 180 -0.19 18.67 -19.16
N ASP A 181 -1.33 18.74 -19.85
CA ASP A 181 -2.49 17.86 -19.62
C ASP A 181 -2.17 16.37 -19.88
N ALA A 182 -1.25 16.08 -20.80
CA ALA A 182 -0.73 14.73 -21.01
C ALA A 182 0.25 14.29 -19.90
N VAL A 183 1.07 15.21 -19.38
CA VAL A 183 2.03 14.93 -18.30
C VAL A 183 1.34 14.64 -16.97
N VAL A 184 0.31 15.43 -16.62
CA VAL A 184 -0.45 15.28 -15.36
C VAL A 184 -1.75 14.50 -15.54
N ALA A 185 -1.87 13.76 -16.64
CA ALA A 185 -3.05 12.95 -16.91
C ALA A 185 -3.29 11.97 -15.76
N ALA A 186 -4.56 11.81 -15.37
CA ALA A 186 -4.89 10.98 -14.23
C ALA A 186 -4.44 9.53 -14.44
N SER A 187 -3.72 9.00 -13.46
CA SER A 187 -3.35 7.60 -13.42
C SER A 187 -4.60 6.75 -13.19
N GLY A 188 -4.71 5.64 -13.92
CA GLY A 188 -5.77 4.66 -13.67
C GLY A 188 -5.64 4.04 -12.28
N LEU A 189 -6.76 3.79 -11.61
CA LEU A 189 -6.78 3.04 -10.36
C LEU A 189 -6.42 1.57 -10.53
N CYS A 190 -6.69 0.98 -11.68
CA CYS A 190 -6.46 -0.44 -11.91
C CYS A 190 -5.04 -0.71 -12.41
N ARG A 191 -4.46 -1.79 -11.90
CA ARG A 191 -3.31 -2.47 -12.50
C ARG A 191 -3.58 -3.96 -12.62
N HIS A 192 -2.84 -4.63 -13.50
CA HIS A 192 -2.89 -6.08 -13.64
C HIS A 192 -1.56 -6.68 -13.17
N PRO A 193 -1.37 -6.92 -11.86
CA PRO A 193 -0.14 -7.52 -11.37
C PRO A 193 -0.03 -8.97 -11.84
N ALA A 194 1.18 -9.54 -11.73
CA ALA A 194 1.30 -10.99 -11.81
C ALA A 194 0.51 -11.65 -10.66
N PRO A 195 -0.06 -12.85 -10.87
CA PRO A 195 -0.74 -13.59 -9.80
C PRO A 195 0.18 -13.82 -8.59
N ILE A 196 -0.41 -13.73 -7.40
CA ILE A 196 0.26 -14.05 -6.14
C ILE A 196 0.73 -15.50 -6.18
N THR A 197 2.02 -15.72 -5.93
CA THR A 197 2.64 -17.04 -6.08
C THR A 197 2.43 -17.96 -4.86
N HIS A 198 2.13 -17.40 -3.69
CA HIS A 198 1.90 -18.16 -2.45
C HIS A 198 0.59 -17.73 -1.76
N PRO A 199 -0.58 -18.00 -2.39
CA PRO A 199 -1.87 -17.59 -1.85
C PRO A 199 -2.17 -18.19 -0.47
N ASP A 200 -1.76 -19.43 -0.20
CA ASP A 200 -1.96 -20.08 1.11
C ASP A 200 -1.12 -19.41 2.21
N LEU A 201 0.12 -19.01 1.89
CA LEU A 201 0.97 -18.26 2.82
C LEU A 201 0.37 -16.88 3.08
N ARG A 202 -0.09 -16.19 2.04
CA ARG A 202 -0.79 -14.90 2.18
C ARG A 202 -2.00 -15.01 3.10
N GLN A 203 -2.86 -16.01 2.89
CA GLN A 203 -4.02 -16.22 3.76
C GLN A 203 -3.60 -16.50 5.21
N THR A 204 -2.56 -17.32 5.40
CA THR A 204 -2.05 -17.63 6.74
C THR A 204 -1.49 -16.39 7.44
N LEU A 205 -0.86 -15.47 6.69
CA LEU A 205 -0.35 -14.21 7.24
C LEU A 205 -1.50 -13.31 7.69
N ASP A 206 -2.51 -13.14 6.85
CA ASP A 206 -3.72 -12.36 7.14
C ASP A 206 -4.41 -12.87 8.43
N GLU A 207 -4.67 -14.17 8.53
CA GLU A 207 -5.31 -14.78 9.71
C GLU A 207 -4.48 -14.62 11.00
N ARG A 208 -3.15 -14.60 10.89
CA ARG A 208 -2.26 -14.40 12.05
C ARG A 208 -2.18 -12.94 12.45
N TYR A 209 -2.08 -12.05 11.46
CA TYR A 209 -2.07 -10.62 11.66
C TYR A 209 -3.36 -10.15 12.33
N GLU A 210 -4.52 -10.52 11.79
CA GLU A 210 -5.82 -10.12 12.37
C GLU A 210 -5.96 -10.60 13.82
N ARG A 211 -5.49 -11.81 14.13
CA ARG A 211 -5.50 -12.32 15.52
C ARG A 211 -4.53 -11.57 16.42
N ASP A 212 -3.30 -11.30 15.96
CA ASP A 212 -2.30 -10.54 16.69
C ASP A 212 -2.81 -9.12 17.02
N GLN A 213 -3.34 -8.42 16.03
CA GLN A 213 -3.88 -7.07 16.21
C GLN A 213 -5.12 -7.05 17.11
N ALA A 214 -6.06 -8.00 16.95
CA ALA A 214 -7.26 -8.07 17.79
C ALA A 214 -6.93 -8.33 19.28
N LEU A 215 -5.90 -9.14 19.57
CA LEU A 215 -5.46 -9.38 20.95
C LEU A 215 -4.83 -8.12 21.58
N ARG A 216 -4.06 -7.37 20.79
CA ARG A 216 -3.44 -6.10 21.23
C ARG A 216 -4.50 -5.02 21.45
N GLU A 217 -5.42 -4.84 20.51
CA GLU A 217 -6.55 -3.92 20.66
C GLU A 217 -7.39 -4.27 21.91
N ALA A 218 -7.62 -5.56 22.17
CA ALA A 218 -8.33 -5.98 23.39
C ALA A 218 -7.55 -5.63 24.67
N TRP A 219 -6.23 -5.79 24.66
CA TRP A 219 -5.38 -5.42 25.80
C TRP A 219 -5.34 -3.90 26.01
N ASP A 220 -5.13 -3.12 24.96
CA ASP A 220 -5.12 -1.66 24.99
C ASP A 220 -6.46 -1.12 25.53
N ASN A 221 -7.58 -1.66 25.05
CA ASN A 221 -8.93 -1.29 25.50
C ASN A 221 -9.22 -1.70 26.95
N ALA A 222 -8.62 -2.80 27.43
CA ALA A 222 -8.76 -3.22 28.81
C ALA A 222 -7.99 -2.29 29.76
N ALA A 223 -6.96 -1.58 29.26
CA ALA A 223 -6.07 -0.71 30.03
C ALA A 223 -5.49 -1.42 31.26
N THR A 224 -5.14 -2.70 31.10
CA THR A 224 -4.63 -3.57 32.16
C THR A 224 -3.10 -3.62 32.15
N ASP A 225 -2.51 -4.00 33.30
CA ASP A 225 -1.06 -4.14 33.41
C ASP A 225 -0.49 -5.34 32.60
N ALA A 226 0.84 -5.41 32.54
CA ALA A 226 1.58 -6.44 31.81
C ALA A 226 1.42 -7.87 32.37
N ASP A 227 0.86 -8.04 33.57
CA ASP A 227 0.62 -9.36 34.18
C ASP A 227 -0.83 -9.85 33.99
N SER A 228 -1.66 -9.08 33.29
CA SER A 228 -3.06 -9.37 33.01
C SER A 228 -3.27 -10.61 32.13
N ALA A 229 -4.52 -11.09 32.04
CA ALA A 229 -4.85 -12.23 31.19
C ALA A 229 -4.73 -11.86 29.70
N GLU A 230 -5.04 -10.61 29.36
CA GLU A 230 -4.95 -10.01 28.04
C GLU A 230 -3.48 -9.92 27.59
N ALA A 231 -2.59 -9.37 28.42
CA ALA A 231 -1.15 -9.33 28.16
C ALA A 231 -0.58 -10.74 27.93
N LYS A 232 -0.94 -11.71 28.79
CA LYS A 232 -0.54 -13.12 28.63
C LYS A 232 -1.07 -13.77 27.34
N ALA A 233 -2.24 -13.33 26.85
CA ALA A 233 -2.79 -13.82 25.60
C ALA A 233 -1.99 -13.30 24.40
N VAL A 234 -1.59 -12.03 24.42
CA VAL A 234 -0.66 -11.43 23.45
C VAL A 234 0.67 -12.17 23.45
N ASP A 235 1.31 -12.33 24.61
CA ASP A 235 2.59 -13.04 24.73
C ASP A 235 2.51 -14.49 24.22
N ALA A 236 1.40 -15.18 24.50
CA ALA A 236 1.18 -16.53 24.02
C ALA A 236 1.00 -16.60 22.49
N ASP A 237 0.42 -15.56 21.87
CA ASP A 237 0.34 -15.48 20.41
C ASP A 237 1.69 -15.11 19.78
N ASP A 238 2.41 -14.15 20.35
CA ASP A 238 3.77 -13.76 19.94
C ASP A 238 4.72 -14.95 19.95
N ALA A 239 4.63 -15.83 20.96
CA ALA A 239 5.42 -17.05 21.02
C ALA A 239 5.07 -18.06 19.91
N LYS A 240 3.79 -18.14 19.50
CA LYS A 240 3.35 -18.99 18.37
C LYS A 240 3.78 -18.37 17.03
N ASN A 241 3.61 -17.06 16.88
CA ASN A 241 3.99 -16.32 15.68
C ASN A 241 5.51 -16.33 15.50
N SER A 242 6.31 -16.24 16.57
CA SER A 242 7.78 -16.37 16.49
C SER A 242 8.22 -17.71 15.89
N LYS A 243 7.55 -18.82 16.24
CA LYS A 243 7.82 -20.15 15.65
C LYS A 243 7.47 -20.18 14.15
N PHE A 244 6.34 -19.57 13.80
CA PHE A 244 5.89 -19.45 12.41
C PHE A 244 6.83 -18.57 11.58
N VAL A 245 7.22 -17.39 12.09
CA VAL A 245 8.21 -16.50 11.46
C VAL A 245 9.52 -17.23 11.22
N ALA A 246 10.03 -17.95 12.22
CA ALA A 246 11.24 -18.75 12.06
C ALA A 246 11.11 -19.84 10.99
N GLN A 247 9.92 -20.44 10.85
CA GLN A 247 9.65 -21.39 9.77
C GLN A 247 9.63 -20.70 8.41
N VAL A 248 8.90 -19.59 8.26
CA VAL A 248 8.80 -18.86 6.99
C VAL A 248 10.16 -18.36 6.53
N LEU A 249 10.96 -17.77 7.41
CA LEU A 249 12.33 -17.33 7.09
C LEU A 249 13.24 -18.47 6.63
N ARG A 250 13.05 -19.69 7.13
CA ARG A 250 13.83 -20.87 6.66
C ARG A 250 13.34 -21.39 5.32
N ASP A 251 12.04 -21.48 5.14
CA ASP A 251 11.43 -22.18 4.00
C ASP A 251 11.34 -21.27 2.76
N TYR A 252 11.09 -19.98 2.97
CA TYR A 252 10.79 -19.00 1.92
C TYR A 252 11.71 -17.77 1.95
N GLY A 253 12.41 -17.58 3.07
CA GLY A 253 12.99 -16.30 3.42
C GLY A 253 11.95 -15.26 3.83
N PHE A 254 12.33 -13.98 3.83
CA PHE A 254 11.35 -12.91 4.04
C PHE A 254 10.41 -12.83 2.80
N PRO A 255 9.10 -13.08 2.94
CA PRO A 255 8.18 -13.13 1.81
C PRO A 255 8.17 -11.82 1.03
N SER A 256 8.25 -11.92 -0.30
CA SER A 256 8.21 -10.76 -1.20
C SER A 256 6.80 -10.36 -1.60
N GLN A 257 6.64 -9.18 -2.20
CA GLN A 257 5.36 -8.73 -2.74
C GLN A 257 4.79 -9.71 -3.78
N ALA A 258 5.63 -10.34 -4.59
CA ALA A 258 5.18 -11.36 -5.56
C ALA A 258 4.66 -12.65 -4.89
N MET A 259 5.08 -12.91 -3.64
CA MET A 259 4.66 -14.09 -2.90
C MET A 259 3.35 -13.87 -2.17
N VAL A 260 3.18 -12.72 -1.54
CA VAL A 260 2.08 -12.50 -0.58
C VAL A 260 1.35 -11.16 -0.75
N GLY A 261 1.72 -10.37 -1.76
CA GLY A 261 1.19 -9.02 -1.96
C GLY A 261 1.82 -8.02 -0.99
N ARG A 262 1.58 -6.71 -1.19
CA ARG A 262 2.14 -5.66 -0.33
C ARG A 262 1.63 -5.81 1.11
N LYS A 263 0.32 -6.05 1.27
CA LYS A 263 -0.31 -6.30 2.57
C LYS A 263 0.43 -7.42 3.32
N GLY A 264 0.62 -8.57 2.67
CA GLY A 264 1.31 -9.72 3.27
C GLY A 264 2.76 -9.45 3.68
N VAL A 265 3.49 -8.59 2.95
CA VAL A 265 4.84 -8.17 3.36
C VAL A 265 4.79 -7.39 4.68
N GLY A 266 3.86 -6.44 4.79
CA GLY A 266 3.64 -5.65 6.02
C GLY A 266 3.17 -6.49 7.21
N GLU A 267 2.25 -7.43 6.98
CA GLU A 267 1.79 -8.38 7.99
C GLU A 267 2.95 -9.21 8.54
N PHE A 268 3.78 -9.77 7.65
CA PHE A 268 4.93 -10.56 8.07
C PHE A 268 5.96 -9.71 8.82
N TYR A 269 6.18 -8.48 8.39
CA TYR A 269 7.01 -7.50 9.11
C TYR A 269 6.53 -7.30 10.55
N LEU A 270 5.23 -7.10 10.78
CA LEU A 270 4.70 -6.91 12.13
C LEU A 270 4.85 -8.15 13.00
N LEU A 271 4.62 -9.35 12.45
CA LEU A 271 4.88 -10.59 13.17
C LEU A 271 6.37 -10.74 13.55
N VAL A 272 7.30 -10.24 12.74
CA VAL A 272 8.72 -10.18 13.07
C VAL A 272 8.99 -9.15 14.18
N GLN A 273 8.39 -7.96 14.12
CA GLN A 273 8.54 -6.92 15.15
C GLN A 273 8.06 -7.36 16.52
N HIS A 274 7.01 -8.17 16.55
CA HIS A 274 6.44 -8.78 17.75
C HIS A 274 7.18 -10.04 18.18
N SER A 275 8.17 -10.50 17.40
CA SER A 275 9.04 -11.58 17.85
C SER A 275 9.99 -11.07 18.95
N HIS A 276 9.87 -11.64 20.15
CA HIS A 276 10.78 -11.38 21.27
C HIS A 276 12.12 -12.13 21.10
N SER A 277 12.64 -12.27 19.87
CA SER A 277 13.88 -12.98 19.54
C SER A 277 14.84 -12.10 18.73
N PRO A 278 15.94 -11.62 19.35
CA PRO A 278 16.96 -10.83 18.65
C PRO A 278 17.61 -11.58 17.49
N GLU A 279 17.82 -12.90 17.63
CA GLU A 279 18.41 -13.74 16.59
C GLU A 279 17.50 -13.83 15.36
N LEU A 280 16.20 -14.02 15.60
CA LEU A 280 15.20 -14.09 14.53
C LEU A 280 15.06 -12.74 13.80
N MET A 281 15.02 -11.65 14.55
CA MET A 281 14.98 -10.29 13.98
C MET A 281 16.25 -9.96 13.20
N GLN A 282 17.42 -10.40 13.66
CA GLN A 282 18.67 -10.24 12.93
C GLN A 282 18.67 -10.99 11.59
N ASP A 283 18.15 -12.23 11.56
CA ASP A 283 17.99 -12.99 10.31
C ASP A 283 17.02 -12.27 9.36
N ALA A 284 15.85 -11.87 9.86
CA ALA A 284 14.85 -11.13 9.09
C ALA A 284 15.42 -9.82 8.49
N LEU A 285 16.20 -9.05 9.25
CA LEU A 285 16.82 -7.79 8.81
C LEU A 285 17.77 -7.97 7.61
N VAL A 286 18.48 -9.09 7.54
CA VAL A 286 19.36 -9.40 6.40
C VAL A 286 18.51 -9.70 5.17
N GLN A 287 17.47 -10.51 5.34
CA GLN A 287 16.63 -11.00 4.27
C GLN A 287 15.67 -9.96 3.69
N VAL A 288 15.19 -9.02 4.51
CA VAL A 288 14.23 -7.99 4.09
C VAL A 288 14.88 -6.76 3.44
N ARG A 289 16.19 -6.54 3.64
CA ARG A 289 16.90 -5.40 3.04
C ARG A 289 16.68 -5.26 1.52
N PRO A 290 16.76 -6.32 0.70
CA PRO A 290 16.48 -6.21 -0.73
C PRO A 290 15.04 -5.81 -1.05
N LEU A 291 14.06 -6.14 -0.21
CA LEU A 291 12.65 -5.79 -0.40
C LEU A 291 12.45 -4.29 -0.14
N MET A 292 13.05 -3.77 0.93
CA MET A 292 13.10 -2.32 1.19
C MET A 292 13.75 -1.56 0.02
N LEU A 293 14.88 -2.04 -0.51
CA LEU A 293 15.55 -1.39 -1.66
C LEU A 293 14.68 -1.37 -2.94
N ARG A 294 13.69 -2.26 -3.05
CA ARG A 294 12.74 -2.32 -4.17
C ARG A 294 11.41 -1.62 -3.88
N GLY A 295 11.23 -1.03 -2.69
CA GLY A 295 9.96 -0.41 -2.28
C GLY A 295 8.84 -1.41 -1.96
N GLU A 296 9.19 -2.65 -1.66
CA GLU A 296 8.24 -3.70 -1.23
C GLU A 296 7.98 -3.66 0.28
N LEU A 297 8.95 -3.16 1.06
CA LEU A 297 8.80 -2.80 2.47
C LEU A 297 9.12 -1.31 2.63
N ALA A 298 8.37 -0.60 3.45
CA ALA A 298 8.69 0.79 3.78
C ALA A 298 10.05 0.89 4.49
N ARG A 299 10.77 1.97 4.24
CA ARG A 299 12.06 2.29 4.85
C ARG A 299 11.93 2.53 6.35
N HIS A 300 10.89 3.25 6.77
CA HIS A 300 10.67 3.48 8.19
C HIS A 300 10.50 2.14 8.94
N ASP A 301 9.78 1.16 8.37
CA ASP A 301 9.67 -0.18 8.94
C ASP A 301 11.03 -0.88 9.09
N TYR A 302 11.89 -0.78 8.07
CA TYR A 302 13.26 -1.29 8.16
C TYR A 302 14.07 -0.62 9.27
N ALA A 303 13.94 0.70 9.41
CA ALA A 303 14.59 1.48 10.47
C ALA A 303 14.10 1.08 11.87
N LEU A 304 12.79 0.85 12.03
CA LEU A 304 12.18 0.40 13.27
C LEU A 304 12.71 -0.97 13.72
N MET A 305 12.88 -1.92 12.80
CA MET A 305 13.50 -3.22 13.10
C MET A 305 14.95 -3.10 13.55
N ILE A 306 15.72 -2.21 12.93
CA ILE A 306 17.12 -1.97 13.33
C ILE A 306 17.17 -1.50 14.78
N ASP A 307 16.37 -0.49 15.12
CA ASP A 307 16.37 0.06 16.47
C ASP A 307 15.81 -0.92 17.50
N ARG A 308 14.78 -1.70 17.15
CA ARG A 308 14.23 -2.78 17.99
C ARG A 308 15.28 -3.85 18.30
N LEU A 309 16.03 -4.30 17.30
CA LEU A 309 17.13 -5.25 17.49
C LEU A 309 18.21 -4.67 18.41
N ARG A 310 18.60 -3.41 18.16
CA ARG A 310 19.65 -2.75 18.95
C ARG A 310 19.23 -2.56 20.41
N MET A 311 17.98 -2.19 20.63
CA MET A 311 17.38 -2.12 21.97
C MET A 311 17.50 -3.47 22.69
N PHE A 312 17.11 -4.59 22.05
CA PHE A 312 17.27 -5.91 22.66
C PHE A 312 18.72 -6.29 22.93
N GLN A 313 19.66 -5.81 22.11
CA GLN A 313 21.10 -6.03 22.30
C GLN A 313 21.73 -5.07 23.31
N GLY A 314 20.96 -4.18 23.95
CA GLY A 314 21.47 -3.15 24.86
C GLY A 314 22.37 -2.11 24.18
N LYS A 315 22.21 -1.93 22.85
CA LYS A 315 22.98 -0.98 22.05
C LYS A 315 22.19 0.31 21.84
N PRO A 316 22.85 1.47 21.74
CA PRO A 316 22.17 2.72 21.39
C PRO A 316 21.51 2.64 20.01
N GLN A 317 20.35 3.25 19.86
CA GLN A 317 19.54 3.32 18.63
C GLN A 317 20.22 4.16 17.54
N ILE A 318 19.89 3.88 16.27
CA ILE A 318 20.36 4.64 15.11
C ILE A 318 19.33 5.71 14.70
N TYR A 319 18.04 5.38 14.75
CA TYR A 319 16.94 6.20 14.26
C TYR A 319 16.01 6.72 15.37
N GLY A 320 16.21 6.29 16.62
CA GLY A 320 15.46 6.75 17.79
C GLY A 320 13.98 6.35 17.76
N SER A 321 13.64 5.16 17.24
CA SER A 321 12.23 4.74 17.10
C SER A 321 11.66 4.01 18.32
N GLN A 322 12.50 3.55 19.24
CA GLN A 322 12.10 2.82 20.44
C GLN A 322 12.04 3.79 21.62
N VAL A 323 10.90 3.79 22.28
CA VAL A 323 10.62 4.55 23.49
C VAL A 323 10.21 3.58 24.60
N GLY A 324 10.53 3.94 25.83
CA GLY A 324 10.13 3.21 27.02
C GLY A 324 9.58 4.17 28.05
N GLU A 325 9.14 3.63 29.18
CA GLU A 325 8.73 4.42 30.32
C GLU A 325 9.82 4.42 31.38
N GLU A 326 10.28 5.61 31.78
CA GLU A 326 11.18 5.81 32.90
C GLU A 326 10.53 6.79 33.90
N ASN A 327 10.27 6.32 35.12
CA ASN A 327 9.65 7.11 36.20
C ASN A 327 8.29 7.74 35.82
N GLY A 328 7.42 7.01 35.12
CA GLY A 328 6.12 7.52 34.71
C GLY A 328 6.16 8.47 33.51
N LYS A 329 7.30 8.54 32.81
CA LYS A 329 7.47 9.39 31.62
C LYS A 329 8.00 8.58 30.46
N LEU A 330 7.43 8.86 29.28
CA LEU A 330 7.97 8.39 28.02
C LEU A 330 9.37 8.99 27.78
N GLU A 331 10.36 8.13 27.64
CA GLU A 331 11.75 8.48 27.35
C GLU A 331 12.29 7.59 26.23
N PRO A 332 13.12 8.13 25.31
CA PRO A 332 13.73 7.31 24.28
C PRO A 332 14.84 6.45 24.87
N TYR A 333 14.99 5.21 24.37
CA TYR A 333 16.21 4.45 24.64
C TYR A 333 17.45 5.21 24.12
N PRO A 334 18.67 4.97 24.67
CA PRO A 334 19.88 5.70 24.27
C PRO A 334 20.06 5.76 22.75
N ILE A 335 20.43 6.92 22.21
CA ILE A 335 20.65 7.13 20.77
C ILE A 335 22.15 7.32 20.51
N GLU A 336 22.68 6.60 19.51
CA GLU A 336 24.13 6.55 19.23
C GLU A 336 24.72 7.93 18.94
N ASP A 337 24.05 8.70 18.08
CA ASP A 337 24.46 10.04 17.70
C ASP A 337 23.22 10.92 17.50
N ARG A 338 22.92 11.75 18.50
CA ARG A 338 21.75 12.64 18.44
C ARG A 338 21.94 13.78 17.44
N ALA A 339 23.17 14.23 17.16
CA ALA A 339 23.42 15.35 16.27
C ALA A 339 23.20 14.99 14.78
N GLY A 340 23.54 13.76 14.39
CA GLY A 340 23.29 13.23 13.05
C GLY A 340 21.97 12.47 12.87
N LEU A 341 21.10 12.44 13.88
CA LEU A 341 19.89 11.63 13.91
C LEU A 341 18.92 11.96 12.77
N ASP A 342 18.56 13.22 12.63
CA ASP A 342 17.53 13.61 11.64
C ASP A 342 18.00 13.39 10.20
N ARG A 343 19.31 13.49 9.92
CA ARG A 343 19.85 13.11 8.61
C ARG A 343 19.64 11.63 8.30
N ARG A 344 19.78 10.76 9.31
CA ARG A 344 19.55 9.32 9.14
C ARG A 344 18.07 9.02 9.01
N ARG A 345 17.22 9.72 9.76
CA ARG A 345 15.75 9.61 9.68
C ARG A 345 15.23 10.06 8.31
N GLU A 346 15.71 11.18 7.79
CA GLU A 346 15.38 11.67 6.44
C GLU A 346 15.74 10.64 5.37
N ALA A 347 16.92 10.01 5.45
CA ALA A 347 17.33 8.95 4.51
C ALA A 347 16.42 7.71 4.52
N MET A 348 15.65 7.52 5.59
CA MET A 348 14.68 6.44 5.79
C MET A 348 13.22 6.92 5.64
N GLU A 349 13.01 8.13 5.09
CA GLU A 349 11.69 8.76 4.92
C GLU A 349 10.92 8.88 6.25
N MET A 350 11.62 9.25 7.32
CA MET A 350 11.05 9.44 8.66
C MET A 350 11.09 10.92 9.05
N GLU A 351 10.03 11.40 9.68
CA GLU A 351 9.98 12.75 10.26
C GLU A 351 11.12 13.01 11.28
N PRO A 352 11.51 14.28 11.56
CA PRO A 352 12.50 14.59 12.59
C PRO A 352 12.14 13.99 13.95
N PHE A 353 13.16 13.57 14.69
CA PHE A 353 12.95 12.88 15.96
C PHE A 353 12.15 13.71 16.97
N ASP A 354 12.40 15.01 17.06
CA ASP A 354 11.70 15.86 18.04
C ASP A 354 10.21 16.06 17.71
N SER A 355 9.82 15.95 16.43
CA SER A 355 8.41 15.95 16.01
C SER A 355 7.74 14.63 16.38
N TYR A 356 8.37 13.52 16.00
CA TYR A 356 7.94 12.17 16.32
C TYR A 356 7.79 11.95 17.83
N PHE A 357 8.82 12.29 18.60
CA PHE A 357 8.81 12.07 20.04
C PHE A 357 7.73 12.89 20.73
N ARG A 358 7.43 14.10 20.21
CA ARG A 358 6.35 14.93 20.73
C ARG A 358 4.96 14.33 20.45
N SER A 359 4.74 13.71 19.29
CA SER A 359 3.46 13.06 19.01
C SER A 359 3.23 11.89 19.97
N MET A 360 4.26 11.08 20.22
CA MET A 360 4.22 9.97 21.18
C MET A 360 3.89 10.42 22.61
N GLN A 361 4.33 11.61 23.03
CA GLN A 361 4.05 12.15 24.36
C GLN A 361 2.66 12.78 24.49
N SER A 362 1.97 12.99 23.37
CA SER A 362 0.65 13.63 23.33
C SER A 362 -0.51 12.64 23.19
N GLU A 363 -0.19 11.37 22.95
CA GLU A 363 -1.08 10.22 23.05
C GLU A 363 -1.20 9.76 24.50
#